data_AF-A0A0D2DDQ3-F1
#
_entry.id   AF-A0A0D2DDQ3-F1
#
_cell.length_a   1.000
_cell.length_b   1.000
_cell.length_c   1.000
_cell.angle_alpha   90.00
_cell.angle_beta   90.00
_cell.angle_gamma   90.00
#
_symmetry.space_group_name_H-M   'P 1'
#
loop_
_entity.id
_entity.type
_entity.pdbx_description
1 polymer ?
#
loop_
_entity_poly.entity_id
_entity_poly.type
_entity_poly.pdbx_seq_one_letter_code
_entity_poly.pdbx_strand_id
1 'polypeptide(L)'
;MAEAYSSGSGDDTREGRKTSYKYQYSVPIAVHGSDLTAYFGPPTPNQSPEFVKAAMQIWGNFITTDNPSIPSDVASGGGGGGGGSTDDDDNNTSTSNPASNWPPFTINSPYQIDLNVTGGTPFAFNLSYIDANLTEPGEPGLSNSITLVNAYTWEGGRGYRCDMWRGLGSIVPE
;
A
#
# COMPACT_ATOMS: atom_id res chain seq x y z
N MET A 1 -7.57 1.22 5.49
CA MET A 1 -7.86 1.37 4.05
C MET A 1 -7.93 2.84 3.74
N ALA A 2 -7.37 3.25 2.62
CA ALA A 2 -7.49 4.62 2.13
C ALA A 2 -7.88 4.60 0.65
N GLU A 3 -8.71 5.56 0.28
CA GLU A 3 -9.18 5.78 -1.08
C GLU A 3 -8.92 7.24 -1.43
N ALA A 4 -8.42 7.48 -2.63
CA ALA A 4 -8.11 8.81 -3.12
C ALA A 4 -8.86 9.05 -4.44
N TYR A 5 -9.46 10.24 -4.60
CA TYR A 5 -10.31 10.60 -5.74
C TYR A 5 -9.72 11.80 -6.50
N SER A 6 -9.53 11.70 -7.81
CA SER A 6 -9.13 12.83 -8.67
C SER A 6 -10.27 13.36 -9.53
N SER A 7 -10.19 14.63 -9.92
CA SER A 7 -11.10 15.23 -10.89
C SER A 7 -10.73 14.81 -12.31
N GLY A 8 -11.65 14.21 -13.06
CA GLY A 8 -11.41 13.89 -14.47
C GLY A 8 -11.26 15.16 -15.31
N SER A 9 -10.14 15.27 -16.03
CA SER A 9 -9.96 16.25 -17.11
C SER A 9 -10.77 15.79 -18.33
N GLY A 10 -11.88 16.47 -18.64
CA GLY A 10 -12.68 16.16 -19.81
C GLY A 10 -13.82 17.15 -20.02
N ASP A 11 -13.65 17.98 -21.05
CA ASP A 11 -14.66 18.82 -21.71
C ASP A 11 -15.72 17.93 -22.39
N ASP A 12 -16.66 17.39 -21.60
CA ASP A 12 -17.94 16.90 -22.08
C ASP A 12 -18.99 17.18 -21.01
N THR A 13 -20.18 17.53 -21.44
CA THR A 13 -21.30 18.11 -20.66
C THR A 13 -21.99 17.11 -19.72
N ARG A 14 -21.23 16.18 -19.13
CA ARG A 14 -21.63 15.25 -18.08
C ARG A 14 -20.52 15.23 -17.04
N GLU A 15 -20.83 15.73 -15.84
CA GLU A 15 -20.04 15.67 -14.59
C GLU A 15 -18.72 14.87 -14.72
N GLY A 16 -17.59 15.57 -14.75
CA GLY A 16 -16.27 14.99 -14.97
C GLY A 16 -16.04 13.70 -14.18
N ARG A 17 -15.75 12.60 -14.89
CA ARG A 17 -15.60 11.27 -14.32
C ARG A 17 -14.46 11.27 -13.30
N LYS A 18 -14.80 11.16 -12.01
CA LYS A 18 -13.80 11.03 -10.94
C LYS A 18 -13.07 9.70 -11.08
N THR A 19 -11.74 9.73 -10.96
CA THR A 19 -10.93 8.51 -10.91
C THR A 19 -10.62 8.21 -9.45
N SER A 20 -10.72 6.95 -9.04
CA SER A 20 -10.35 6.55 -7.68
C SER A 20 -9.18 5.58 -7.70
N TYR A 21 -8.33 5.64 -6.68
CA TYR A 21 -7.26 4.68 -6.44
C TYR A 21 -7.37 4.17 -5.01
N LYS A 22 -7.01 2.90 -4.82
CA LYS A 22 -7.16 2.21 -3.54
C LYS A 22 -5.87 1.51 -3.16
N TYR A 23 -5.49 1.62 -1.88
CA TYR A 23 -4.45 0.78 -1.29
C TYR A 23 -4.88 0.14 0.03
N GLN A 24 -4.19 -0.94 0.36
CA GLN A 24 -4.08 -1.53 1.69
C GLN A 24 -2.66 -1.36 2.19
N TYR A 25 -2.51 -1.05 3.48
CA TYR A 25 -1.23 -1.04 4.17
C TYR A 25 -1.08 -2.35 4.93
N SER A 26 0.00 -3.09 4.68
CA SER A 26 0.22 -4.44 5.21
C SER A 26 1.62 -4.65 5.77
N VAL A 27 2.45 -3.60 5.87
CA VAL A 27 3.68 -3.66 6.67
C VAL A 27 3.33 -4.23 8.05
N PRO A 28 4.08 -5.22 8.57
CA PRO A 28 3.72 -5.95 9.79
C PRO A 28 3.25 -5.04 10.92
N ILE A 29 2.26 -5.54 11.66
CA ILE A 29 1.57 -4.77 12.73
C ILE A 29 0.90 -3.51 12.15
N ALA A 30 0.19 -3.70 11.03
CA ALA A 30 -0.63 -2.70 10.35
C ALA A 30 -1.89 -2.31 11.16
N VAL A 31 -1.72 -1.74 12.34
CA VAL A 31 -2.82 -1.18 13.15
C VAL A 31 -3.34 0.12 12.55
N HIS A 32 -4.50 0.59 13.01
CA HIS A 32 -5.07 1.85 12.54
C HIS A 32 -4.08 3.02 12.71
N GLY A 33 -3.74 3.69 11.60
CA GLY A 33 -2.84 4.84 11.56
C GLY A 33 -1.34 4.51 11.46
N SER A 34 -0.96 3.23 11.38
CA SER A 34 0.46 2.83 11.25
C SER A 34 1.12 3.28 9.94
N ASP A 35 0.32 3.60 8.93
CA ASP A 35 0.75 4.11 7.63
C ASP A 35 1.24 5.55 7.69
N LEU A 36 0.75 6.36 8.65
CA LEU A 36 1.06 7.80 8.74
C LEU A 36 2.56 8.08 8.82
N THR A 37 3.30 7.26 9.55
CA THR A 37 4.75 7.45 9.75
C THR A 37 5.56 7.21 8.46
N ALA A 38 5.01 6.47 7.49
CA ALA A 38 5.66 6.21 6.22
C ALA A 38 5.74 7.45 5.31
N TYR A 39 4.91 8.47 5.53
CA TYR A 39 4.89 9.67 4.69
C TYR A 39 4.88 11.01 5.46
N PHE A 40 4.49 11.03 6.74
CA PHE A 40 4.66 12.21 7.61
C PHE A 40 5.88 12.11 8.53
N GLY A 41 6.37 10.90 8.81
CA GLY A 41 7.53 10.65 9.65
C GLY A 41 7.32 10.93 11.15
N PRO A 42 8.33 10.59 11.98
CA PRO A 42 9.49 9.78 11.62
C PRO A 42 9.09 8.31 11.34
N PRO A 43 9.82 7.58 10.47
CA PRO A 43 9.50 6.19 10.15
C PRO A 43 9.76 5.25 11.32
N THR A 44 8.99 4.17 11.40
CA THR A 44 9.17 3.10 12.37
C THR A 44 10.22 2.08 11.91
N PRO A 45 10.80 1.24 12.79
CA PRO A 45 11.86 0.30 12.41
C PRO A 45 11.45 -0.75 11.36
N ASN A 46 10.15 -1.01 11.20
CA ASN A 46 9.57 -1.87 10.16
C ASN A 46 9.28 -1.14 8.83
N GLN A 47 9.67 0.14 8.70
CA GLN A 47 9.53 0.96 7.49
C GLN A 47 10.92 1.34 6.97
N SER A 48 11.40 0.67 5.92
CA SER A 48 12.69 0.98 5.31
C SER A 48 12.72 2.39 4.70
N PRO A 49 13.90 3.02 4.57
CA PRO A 49 14.03 4.28 3.83
C PRO A 49 13.45 4.21 2.41
N GLU A 50 13.59 3.07 1.75
CA GLU A 50 13.11 2.79 0.41
C GLU A 50 11.57 2.69 0.37
N PHE A 51 10.96 2.07 1.37
CA PHE A 51 9.51 2.01 1.53
C PHE A 51 8.93 3.40 1.79
N VAL A 52 9.56 4.16 2.68
CA VAL A 52 9.21 5.55 3.00
C VAL A 52 9.28 6.43 1.75
N LYS A 53 10.34 6.31 0.95
CA LYS A 53 10.48 7.01 -0.33
C LYS A 53 9.34 6.66 -1.29
N ALA A 54 8.99 5.38 -1.42
CA ALA A 54 7.88 4.95 -2.25
C ALA A 54 6.55 5.53 -1.77
N ALA A 55 6.25 5.44 -0.47
CA ALA A 55 5.01 5.96 0.13
C ALA A 55 4.86 7.47 -0.06
N MET A 56 5.94 8.24 0.18
CA MET A 56 5.96 9.68 -0.05
C MET A 56 5.74 10.03 -1.53
N GLN A 57 6.38 9.29 -2.45
CA GLN A 57 6.26 9.56 -3.88
C GLN A 57 4.87 9.19 -4.43
N ILE A 58 4.25 8.12 -3.92
CA ILE A 58 2.86 7.76 -4.24
C ILE A 58 1.90 8.92 -3.92
N TRP A 59 1.97 9.44 -2.69
CA TRP A 59 1.14 10.56 -2.28
C TRP A 59 1.48 11.85 -3.02
N GLY A 60 2.77 12.14 -3.21
CA GLY A 60 3.23 13.32 -3.95
C GLY A 60 2.73 13.32 -5.40
N ASN A 61 2.83 12.19 -6.10
CA ASN A 61 2.34 12.04 -7.47
C ASN A 61 0.82 12.18 -7.53
N PHE A 62 0.08 11.56 -6.62
CA PHE A 62 -1.37 11.71 -6.58
C PHE A 62 -1.79 13.19 -6.40
N ILE A 63 -1.17 13.89 -5.45
CA ILE A 63 -1.48 15.29 -5.14
C ILE A 63 -1.17 16.22 -6.33
N THR A 64 -0.09 15.95 -7.06
CA THR A 64 0.41 16.86 -8.10
C THR A 64 -0.05 16.51 -9.50
N THR A 65 -0.46 15.26 -9.74
CA THR A 65 -0.75 14.75 -11.10
C THR A 65 -2.01 13.91 -11.20
N ASP A 66 -2.81 13.77 -10.14
CA ASP A 66 -4.02 12.95 -10.10
C ASP A 66 -3.77 11.44 -10.39
N ASN A 67 -2.52 10.99 -10.29
CA ASN A 67 -2.08 9.61 -10.54
C ASN A 67 -1.02 9.19 -9.49
N PRO A 68 -1.26 8.15 -8.68
CA PRO A 68 -0.32 7.70 -7.65
C PRO A 68 0.85 6.86 -8.17
N SER A 69 0.91 6.56 -9.47
CA SER A 69 1.90 5.63 -10.03
C SER A 69 3.33 6.14 -9.84
N ILE A 70 4.27 5.25 -9.51
CA ILE A 70 5.68 5.58 -9.26
C ILE A 70 6.64 4.71 -10.10
N PRO A 71 7.87 5.18 -10.40
CA PRO A 71 8.85 4.38 -11.13
C PRO A 71 9.11 3.00 -10.50
N SER A 72 9.35 1.98 -11.33
CA SER A 72 9.43 0.57 -10.89
C SER A 72 10.63 0.29 -9.98
N ASP A 73 11.73 1.01 -10.19
CA ASP A 73 12.91 1.01 -9.33
C ASP A 73 12.61 1.58 -7.95
N VAL A 74 11.83 2.66 -7.85
CA VAL A 74 11.36 3.20 -6.55
C VAL A 74 10.42 2.21 -5.88
N ALA A 75 9.45 1.66 -6.61
CA ALA A 75 8.49 0.72 -6.06
C ALA A 75 9.15 -0.57 -5.53
N SER A 76 10.20 -1.06 -6.20
CA SER A 76 10.94 -2.26 -5.81
C SER A 76 12.04 -1.99 -4.77
N GLY A 77 12.25 -0.73 -4.37
CA GLY A 77 13.27 -0.34 -3.40
C GLY A 77 14.70 -0.26 -3.95
N GLY A 78 14.88 -0.24 -5.27
CA GLY A 78 16.20 -0.14 -5.93
C GLY A 78 16.83 1.27 -5.89
N GLY A 79 16.27 2.20 -5.14
CA GLY A 79 16.60 3.62 -5.19
C GLY A 79 17.38 4.19 -4.00
N GLY A 80 17.84 3.35 -3.06
CA GLY A 80 18.60 3.73 -1.87
C GLY A 80 19.64 2.67 -1.52
N GLY A 81 20.89 3.08 -1.31
CA GLY A 81 22.01 2.17 -1.14
C GLY A 81 22.00 1.47 0.22
N GLY A 82 22.04 0.14 0.21
CA GLY A 82 22.45 -0.64 1.38
C GLY A 82 21.78 -2.00 1.52
N GLY A 83 22.11 -2.95 0.65
CA GLY A 83 21.72 -4.35 0.85
C GLY A 83 21.39 -5.12 -0.42
N GLY A 84 22.27 -5.07 -1.42
CA GLY A 84 22.22 -6.05 -2.50
C GLY A 84 22.44 -7.44 -1.89
N SER A 85 21.39 -8.26 -1.87
CA SER A 85 21.58 -9.70 -1.76
C SER A 85 22.37 -10.13 -3.00
N THR A 86 23.56 -10.67 -2.79
CA THR A 86 24.43 -11.23 -3.85
C THR A 86 24.06 -12.66 -4.21
N ASP A 87 22.81 -13.07 -3.96
CA ASP A 87 22.33 -14.36 -4.45
C ASP A 87 22.00 -14.22 -5.94
N ASP A 88 23.06 -14.48 -6.69
CA ASP A 88 23.21 -14.57 -8.13
C ASP A 88 22.29 -15.67 -8.69
N ASP A 89 21.00 -15.37 -8.87
CA ASP A 89 20.09 -16.20 -9.66
C ASP A 89 18.87 -15.45 -10.26
N ASP A 90 18.94 -14.12 -10.40
CA ASP A 90 17.87 -13.34 -11.04
C ASP A 90 18.13 -13.16 -12.53
N ASN A 91 17.89 -14.22 -13.29
CA ASN A 91 17.42 -14.10 -14.67
C ASN A 91 15.97 -13.57 -14.66
N ASN A 92 15.76 -12.41 -14.04
CA ASN A 92 14.45 -11.81 -13.85
C ASN A 92 14.32 -10.66 -14.84
N THR A 93 13.70 -10.96 -15.98
CA THR A 93 13.07 -9.96 -16.85
C THR A 93 12.47 -8.88 -15.95
N SER A 94 12.94 -7.63 -16.04
CA SER A 94 12.44 -6.50 -15.24
C SER A 94 10.91 -6.43 -15.32
N THR A 95 10.24 -7.16 -14.43
CA THR A 95 8.79 -7.20 -14.35
C THR A 95 8.43 -5.89 -13.68
N SER A 96 7.84 -4.99 -14.46
CA SER A 96 7.33 -3.72 -13.93
C SER A 96 6.57 -3.97 -12.62
N ASN A 97 6.99 -3.30 -11.56
CA ASN A 97 6.27 -3.33 -10.30
C ASN A 97 4.84 -2.82 -10.54
N PRO A 98 3.79 -3.43 -9.94
CA PRO A 98 2.42 -2.99 -10.19
C PRO A 98 2.11 -1.55 -9.77
N ALA A 99 2.86 -0.97 -8.82
CA ALA A 99 2.72 0.43 -8.47
C ALA A 99 3.20 1.39 -9.57
N SER A 100 3.89 0.91 -10.60
CA SER A 100 4.27 1.71 -11.77
C SER A 100 3.18 1.93 -12.79
N ASN A 101 2.13 1.10 -12.74
CA ASN A 101 0.93 1.31 -13.52
C ASN A 101 -0.27 1.03 -12.62
N TRP A 102 -0.49 1.92 -11.66
CA TRP A 102 -1.52 1.75 -10.64
C TRP A 102 -2.91 1.89 -11.31
N PRO A 103 -3.72 0.82 -11.38
CA PRO A 103 -4.99 0.90 -12.07
C PRO A 103 -6.00 1.71 -11.24
N PRO A 104 -6.87 2.49 -11.90
CA PRO A 104 -8.05 3.04 -11.26
C PRO A 104 -8.90 1.95 -10.62
N PHE A 105 -9.29 2.17 -9.38
CA PHE A 105 -10.27 1.36 -8.68
C PHE A 105 -11.68 1.60 -9.23
N THR A 106 -12.40 0.53 -9.50
CA THR A 106 -13.85 0.55 -9.75
C THR A 106 -14.48 -0.71 -9.14
N ILE A 107 -15.79 -0.73 -8.94
CA ILE A 107 -16.46 -1.93 -8.42
C ILE A 107 -16.35 -3.14 -9.37
N ASN A 108 -16.30 -2.88 -10.68
CA ASN A 108 -16.17 -3.92 -11.71
C ASN A 108 -14.71 -4.38 -11.92
N SER A 109 -13.74 -3.56 -11.52
CA SER A 109 -12.31 -3.85 -11.56
C SER A 109 -11.69 -3.45 -10.21
N PRO A 110 -11.95 -4.24 -9.14
CA PRO A 110 -11.70 -3.83 -7.76
C PRO A 110 -10.24 -4.09 -7.36
N TYR A 111 -9.28 -3.62 -8.15
CA TYR A 111 -7.87 -3.79 -7.85
C TYR A 111 -7.37 -2.67 -6.93
N GLN A 112 -6.53 -3.05 -5.97
CA GLN A 112 -5.85 -2.14 -5.05
C GLN A 112 -4.38 -2.53 -4.97
N ILE A 113 -3.52 -1.58 -4.63
CA ILE A 113 -2.13 -1.88 -4.28
C ILE A 113 -2.06 -2.32 -2.80
N ASP A 114 -1.34 -3.39 -2.54
CA ASP A 114 -0.91 -3.78 -1.20
C ASP A 114 0.48 -3.21 -0.94
N LEU A 115 0.57 -2.25 -0.01
CA LEU A 115 1.83 -1.65 0.44
C LEU A 115 2.38 -2.52 1.57
N ASN A 116 3.41 -3.30 1.26
CA ASN A 116 4.00 -4.24 2.18
C ASN A 116 5.53 -4.26 2.05
N VAL A 117 6.18 -4.88 3.03
CA VAL A 117 7.62 -5.16 3.06
C VAL A 117 7.85 -6.64 3.32
N THR A 118 9.05 -7.12 3.01
CA THR A 118 9.54 -8.46 3.31
C THR A 118 10.97 -8.40 3.80
N GLY A 119 11.54 -9.54 4.20
CA GLY A 119 12.87 -9.61 4.80
C GLY A 119 12.90 -9.00 6.20
N GLY A 120 14.00 -8.31 6.51
CA GLY A 120 14.24 -7.68 7.80
C GLY A 120 14.80 -8.62 8.86
N THR A 121 15.22 -8.02 9.97
CA THR A 121 15.71 -8.69 11.16
C THR A 121 14.66 -8.58 12.27
N PRO A 122 14.35 -9.67 13.01
CA PRO A 122 13.41 -9.60 14.11
C PRO A 122 13.84 -8.59 15.18
N PHE A 123 12.93 -7.71 15.58
CA PHE A 123 13.08 -6.83 16.74
C PHE A 123 11.85 -6.92 17.65
N ALA A 124 12.08 -6.67 18.94
CA ALA A 124 11.01 -6.63 19.93
C ALA A 124 10.40 -5.21 19.96
N PHE A 125 9.07 -5.15 19.91
CA PHE A 125 8.34 -3.90 20.11
C PHE A 125 7.22 -4.12 21.13
N ASN A 126 6.94 -3.08 21.91
CA ASN A 126 5.85 -3.10 22.88
C ASN A 126 4.63 -2.39 22.27
N LEU A 127 3.53 -3.14 22.14
CA LEU A 127 2.25 -2.61 21.68
C LEU A 127 1.44 -2.16 22.89
N SER A 128 1.65 -0.90 23.28
CA SER A 128 1.13 -0.35 24.54
C SER A 128 -0.39 -0.44 24.71
N TYR A 129 -1.16 -0.41 23.61
CA TYR A 129 -2.64 -0.48 23.70
C TYR A 129 -3.17 -1.84 24.18
N ILE A 130 -2.38 -2.91 24.06
CA ILE A 130 -2.71 -4.26 24.55
C ILE A 130 -1.71 -4.78 25.59
N ASP A 131 -0.77 -3.94 26.05
CA ASP A 131 0.28 -4.31 27.00
C ASP A 131 1.00 -5.63 26.61
N ALA A 132 1.36 -5.75 25.33
CA ALA A 132 1.96 -6.95 24.78
C ALA A 132 3.31 -6.66 24.12
N ASN A 133 4.30 -7.49 24.41
CA ASN A 133 5.56 -7.53 23.68
C ASN A 133 5.42 -8.46 22.48
N LEU A 134 5.64 -7.92 21.30
CA LEU A 134 5.54 -8.61 20.04
C LEU A 134 6.89 -8.57 19.33
N THR A 135 7.10 -9.51 18.42
CA THR A 135 8.29 -9.57 17.58
C THR A 135 7.86 -9.34 16.14
N GLU A 136 8.50 -8.38 15.47
CA GLU A 136 8.24 -8.08 14.07
C GLU A 136 9.56 -7.86 13.32
N PRO A 137 9.60 -8.02 11.98
CA PRO A 137 10.78 -7.71 11.20
C PRO A 137 10.98 -6.19 11.07
N GLY A 138 12.22 -5.75 11.20
CA GLY A 138 12.65 -4.37 11.00
C GLY A 138 14.00 -4.29 10.31
N GLU A 139 14.54 -3.08 10.14
CA GLU A 139 15.91 -2.93 9.66
C GLU A 139 16.94 -3.56 10.62
N PRO A 140 18.06 -4.11 10.11
CA PRO A 140 18.45 -4.15 8.70
C PRO A 140 17.75 -5.26 7.88
N GLY A 141 17.64 -5.04 6.57
CA GLY A 141 17.33 -6.08 5.56
C GLY A 141 15.90 -6.10 5.04
N LEU A 142 15.13 -5.03 5.27
CA LEU A 142 13.79 -4.91 4.71
C LEU A 142 13.84 -4.62 3.21
N SER A 143 12.85 -5.12 2.49
CA SER A 143 12.66 -4.84 1.06
C SER A 143 11.18 -4.62 0.74
N ASN A 144 10.89 -3.80 -0.26
CA ASN A 144 9.53 -3.52 -0.69
C ASN A 144 8.89 -4.77 -1.31
N SER A 145 7.68 -5.10 -0.86
CA SER A 145 6.86 -6.18 -1.42
C SER A 145 5.52 -5.61 -1.88
N ILE A 146 5.59 -4.64 -2.79
CA ILE A 146 4.41 -3.93 -3.28
C ILE A 146 3.75 -4.75 -4.40
N THR A 147 2.48 -5.11 -4.22
CA THR A 147 1.75 -6.00 -5.13
C THR A 147 0.38 -5.44 -5.51
N LEU A 148 -0.19 -5.93 -6.61
CA LEU A 148 -1.57 -5.65 -7.00
C LEU A 148 -2.45 -6.80 -6.53
N VAL A 149 -3.50 -6.49 -5.77
CA VAL A 149 -4.43 -7.48 -5.24
C VAL A 149 -5.86 -7.13 -5.61
N ASN A 150 -6.70 -8.14 -5.76
CA ASN A 150 -8.14 -7.93 -5.93
C ASN A 150 -8.77 -7.65 -4.57
N ALA A 151 -9.16 -6.41 -4.31
CA ALA A 151 -9.72 -5.93 -3.05
C ALA A 151 -10.98 -6.69 -2.61
N TYR A 152 -11.73 -7.27 -3.55
CA TYR A 152 -12.94 -8.02 -3.26
C TYR A 152 -12.62 -9.39 -2.65
N THR A 153 -11.65 -10.10 -3.21
CA THR A 153 -11.24 -11.44 -2.72
C THR A 153 -10.15 -11.38 -1.65
N TRP A 154 -9.50 -10.23 -1.48
CA TRP A 154 -8.41 -10.00 -0.52
C TRP A 154 -8.79 -10.39 0.93
N GLU A 155 -7.84 -10.90 1.72
CA GLU A 155 -8.04 -11.37 3.11
C GLU A 155 -9.30 -12.25 3.31
N GLY A 156 -9.36 -13.34 2.54
CA GLY A 156 -10.46 -14.30 2.67
C GLY A 156 -11.81 -13.69 2.32
N GLY A 157 -11.87 -12.84 1.29
CA GLY A 157 -13.14 -12.29 0.81
C GLY A 157 -13.62 -11.05 1.54
N ARG A 158 -12.75 -10.06 1.76
CA ARG A 158 -13.10 -8.77 2.38
C ARG A 158 -14.28 -8.09 1.70
N GLY A 159 -14.38 -8.16 0.37
CA GLY A 159 -15.51 -7.64 -0.40
C GLY A 159 -16.85 -8.24 0.02
N TYR A 160 -16.92 -9.56 0.20
CA TYR A 160 -18.13 -10.24 0.68
C TYR A 160 -18.55 -9.74 2.07
N ARG A 161 -17.58 -9.52 2.97
CA ARG A 161 -17.87 -8.96 4.29
C ARG A 161 -18.38 -7.52 4.20
N CYS A 162 -17.84 -6.71 3.29
CA CYS A 162 -18.36 -5.38 3.02
C CYS A 162 -19.81 -5.41 2.50
N ASP A 163 -20.13 -6.33 1.58
CA ASP A 163 -21.49 -6.47 1.05
C ASP A 163 -22.47 -6.94 2.13
N MET A 164 -22.06 -7.89 2.98
CA MET A 164 -22.83 -8.30 4.15
C MET A 164 -23.13 -7.11 5.07
N TRP A 165 -22.10 -6.36 5.49
CA TRP A 165 -22.30 -5.19 6.37
C TRP A 165 -23.16 -4.11 5.73
N ARG A 166 -22.96 -3.83 4.45
CA ARG A 166 -23.79 -2.88 3.69
C ARG A 166 -25.24 -3.32 3.65
N GLY A 167 -25.51 -4.61 3.47
CA GLY A 167 -26.86 -5.17 3.43
C GLY A 167 -27.55 -5.19 4.81
N LEU A 168 -26.79 -5.38 5.88
CA LEU A 168 -27.33 -5.37 7.25
C LEU A 168 -27.53 -3.96 7.81
N GLY A 169 -26.78 -2.97 7.32
CA GLY A 169 -26.76 -1.62 7.89
C GLY A 169 -28.11 -0.93 7.97
N SER A 170 -29.07 -1.25 7.11
CA SER A 170 -30.43 -0.68 7.16
C SER A 170 -31.41 -1.45 8.06
N ILE A 171 -31.01 -2.61 8.58
CA ILE A 171 -31.88 -3.56 9.28
C ILE A 171 -31.54 -3.63 10.78
N VAL A 172 -30.30 -3.33 11.15
CA VAL A 172 -29.88 -3.28 12.56
C VAL A 172 -30.55 -2.09 13.24
N PRO A 173 -31.35 -2.30 14.31
CA PRO A 173 -31.90 -1.20 15.11
C PRO A 173 -30.78 -0.40 15.81
N GLU A 174 -30.92 0.93 15.82
CA GLU A 174 -30.06 1.87 16.56
C GLU A 174 -30.45 1.97 18.04
#